data_AF-A0AB38G583-F1
#
_entry.id   AF-A0AB38G583-F1
#
_cell.length_a   1.000
_cell.length_b   1.000
_cell.length_c   1.000
_cell.angle_alpha   90.00
_cell.angle_beta   90.00
_cell.angle_gamma   90.00
#
_symmetry.space_group_name_H-M   'P 1'
#
loop_
_entity.id
_entity.type
_entity.pdbx_description
1 polymer ?
#
loop_
_entity_poly.entity_id
_entity_poly.type
_entity_poly.pdbx_seq_one_letter_code
_entity_poly.pdbx_strand_id
1 'polypeptide(L)'
;MAKHMTTDDDELMADSLQVENYLKQTRQSQHSIIRLGLEQWLFPYLRRYQNASPQVQFKIFLFSHFYEQKMERVLEDLRGDRYA
;
A
#
# COMPACT_ATOMS: atom_id res chain seq x y z
N MET A 1 14.00 0.82 -24.93
CA MET A 1 13.72 0.25 -23.59
C MET A 1 12.86 1.14 -22.68
N ALA A 2 12.50 2.38 -23.06
CA ALA A 2 11.75 3.31 -22.19
C ALA A 2 10.25 3.02 -22.02
N LYS A 3 9.62 2.29 -22.95
CA LYS A 3 8.15 2.10 -22.97
C LYS A 3 7.63 1.17 -21.85
N HIS A 4 8.49 0.38 -21.22
CA HIS A 4 8.11 -0.59 -20.20
C HIS A 4 8.17 -0.02 -18.77
N MET A 5 9.10 0.91 -18.49
CA MET A 5 9.24 1.55 -17.18
C MET A 5 8.09 2.50 -16.85
N THR A 6 7.61 3.26 -17.84
CA THR A 6 6.49 4.20 -17.63
C THR A 6 5.19 3.49 -17.30
N THR A 7 4.95 2.32 -17.90
CA THR A 7 3.74 1.53 -17.62
C THR A 7 3.76 0.96 -16.20
N ASP A 8 4.93 0.55 -15.70
CA ASP A 8 5.07 -0.01 -14.35
C ASP A 8 4.88 1.06 -13.26
N ASP A 9 5.37 2.28 -13.48
CA ASP A 9 5.15 3.42 -12.58
C ASP A 9 3.68 3.88 -12.55
N ASP A 10 3.01 3.90 -13.71
CA ASP A 10 1.59 4.27 -13.81
C ASP A 10 0.69 3.21 -13.13
N GLU A 11 0.99 1.93 -13.31
CA GLU A 11 0.31 0.83 -12.59
C GLU A 11 0.53 0.93 -11.08
N LEU A 12 1.76 1.17 -10.65
CA LEU A 12 2.09 1.35 -9.23
C LEU A 12 1.33 2.54 -8.63
N MET A 13 1.19 3.62 -9.38
CA MET A 13 0.43 4.79 -8.95
C MET A 13 -1.08 4.52 -8.91
N ALA A 14 -1.64 3.75 -9.85
CA ALA A 14 -3.03 3.31 -9.81
C ALA A 14 -3.30 2.40 -8.59
N ASP A 15 -2.43 1.41 -8.35
CA ASP A 15 -2.52 0.48 -7.21
C ASP A 15 -2.51 1.24 -5.88
N SER A 16 -1.81 2.37 -5.80
CA SER A 16 -1.71 3.18 -4.58
C SER A 16 -3.07 3.68 -4.05
N LEU A 17 -4.04 3.95 -4.93
CA LEU A 17 -5.40 4.34 -4.53
C LEU A 17 -6.14 3.18 -3.85
N GLN A 18 -5.99 1.98 -4.41
CA GLN A 18 -6.62 0.80 -3.87
C GLN A 18 -6.02 0.43 -2.52
N VAL A 19 -4.69 0.51 -2.38
CA VAL A 19 -3.99 0.38 -1.09
C VAL A 19 -4.52 1.37 -0.07
N GLU A 20 -4.64 2.65 -0.43
CA GLU A 20 -5.15 3.68 0.47
C GLU A 20 -6.58 3.44 0.93
N ASN A 21 -7.45 3.00 0.03
CA ASN A 21 -8.81 2.63 0.39
C ASN A 21 -8.84 1.46 1.37
N TYR A 22 -8.00 0.46 1.17
CA TYR A 22 -7.89 -0.65 2.10
C TYR A 22 -7.38 -0.23 3.48
N LEU A 23 -6.34 0.62 3.55
CA LEU A 23 -5.82 1.14 4.82
C LEU A 23 -6.86 1.94 5.59
N LYS A 24 -7.77 2.64 4.90
CA LYS A 24 -8.90 3.35 5.54
C LYS A 24 -9.94 2.37 6.08
N GLN A 25 -10.26 1.32 5.33
CA GLN A 25 -11.26 0.33 5.71
C GLN A 25 -10.82 -0.54 6.89
N THR A 26 -9.54 -0.90 6.99
CA THR A 26 -9.01 -1.65 8.14
C THR A 26 -9.14 -0.87 9.44
N ARG A 27 -8.93 0.46 9.42
CA ARG A 27 -9.09 1.32 10.60
C ARG A 27 -10.55 1.47 11.06
N GLN A 28 -11.50 1.34 10.13
CA GLN A 28 -12.92 1.57 10.43
C GLN A 28 -13.67 0.31 10.84
N SER A 29 -13.09 -0.89 10.68
CA SER A 29 -13.77 -2.15 11.03
C SER A 29 -12.80 -3.25 11.47
N GLN A 30 -12.86 -3.59 12.76
CA GLN A 30 -12.06 -4.66 13.40
C GLN A 30 -12.32 -6.06 12.81
N HIS A 31 -13.50 -6.28 12.22
CA HIS A 31 -13.98 -7.55 11.67
C HIS A 31 -14.06 -7.56 10.13
N SER A 32 -13.39 -6.63 9.45
CA SER A 32 -13.46 -6.59 8.00
C SER A 32 -12.83 -7.85 7.39
N ILE A 33 -13.57 -8.53 6.50
CA ILE A 33 -13.10 -9.64 5.64
C ILE A 33 -11.75 -9.30 4.95
N ILE A 34 -11.54 -8.01 4.76
CA ILE A 34 -10.34 -7.33 4.29
C ILE A 34 -9.08 -7.75 5.07
N ARG A 35 -9.12 -7.93 6.41
CA ARG A 35 -7.96 -8.35 7.21
C ARG A 35 -7.36 -9.69 6.80
N LEU A 36 -8.16 -10.63 6.30
CA LEU A 36 -7.72 -12.01 6.04
C LEU A 36 -6.93 -12.15 4.73
N GLY A 37 -7.09 -11.22 3.78
CA GLY A 37 -6.39 -11.24 2.48
C GLY A 37 -5.43 -10.07 2.25
N LEU A 38 -5.48 -9.03 3.08
CA LEU A 38 -4.73 -7.79 2.82
C LEU A 38 -3.22 -7.97 2.81
N GLU A 39 -2.69 -8.78 3.73
CA GLU A 39 -1.25 -9.01 3.84
C GLU A 39 -0.68 -9.52 2.50
N GLN A 40 -1.37 -10.47 1.87
CA GLN A 40 -0.93 -11.06 0.60
C GLN A 40 -0.89 -10.06 -0.56
N TRP A 41 -1.78 -9.06 -0.55
CA TRP A 41 -1.86 -8.06 -1.62
C TRP A 41 -0.99 -6.82 -1.35
N LEU A 42 -0.85 -6.41 -0.09
CA LEU A 42 -0.06 -5.25 0.29
C LEU A 42 1.45 -5.50 0.23
N PHE A 43 1.94 -6.69 0.58
CA PHE A 43 3.38 -6.97 0.56
C PHE A 43 4.02 -6.82 -0.84
N PRO A 44 3.43 -7.37 -1.93
CA PRO A 44 3.93 -7.14 -3.29
C PRO A 44 3.95 -5.67 -3.68
N TYR A 45 2.89 -4.92 -3.36
CA TYR A 45 2.82 -3.48 -3.65
C TYR A 45 3.91 -2.71 -2.90
N LEU A 46 4.08 -2.95 -1.59
CA LEU A 46 5.09 -2.27 -0.78
C LEU A 46 6.50 -2.53 -1.34
N ARG A 47 6.79 -3.76 -1.76
CA ARG A 47 8.07 -4.08 -2.39
C ARG A 47 8.29 -3.29 -3.69
N ARG A 48 7.28 -3.17 -4.55
CA ARG A 48 7.37 -2.34 -5.77
C ARG A 48 7.59 -0.87 -5.42
N TYR A 49 6.86 -0.35 -4.44
CA TYR A 49 7.01 1.02 -3.95
C TYR A 49 8.42 1.30 -3.40
N GLN A 50 8.96 0.43 -2.56
CA GLN A 50 10.31 0.56 -1.99
C GLN A 50 11.41 0.54 -3.06
N ASN A 51 11.21 -0.25 -4.12
CA ASN A 51 12.13 -0.32 -5.26
C ASN A 51 11.97 0.86 -6.24
N ALA A 52 10.87 1.60 -6.17
CA ALA A 52 10.63 2.74 -7.03
C ALA A 52 11.55 3.92 -6.63
N SER A 53 11.90 4.74 -7.61
CA SER A 53 12.72 5.93 -7.37
C SER A 53 12.03 6.91 -6.39
N PRO A 54 12.79 7.72 -5.63
CA PRO A 54 12.20 8.73 -4.74
C PRO A 54 11.24 9.69 -5.48
N GLN A 55 11.50 9.99 -6.75
CA GLN A 55 10.61 10.82 -7.56
C GLN A 55 9.25 10.15 -7.80
N VAL A 56 9.25 8.84 -8.06
CA VAL A 56 8.01 8.06 -8.25
C VAL A 56 7.26 7.93 -6.92
N GLN A 57 7.97 7.61 -5.83
CA GLN A 57 7.39 7.57 -4.48
C GLN A 57 6.74 8.91 -4.11
N PHE A 58 7.39 10.04 -4.43
CA PHE A 58 6.83 11.36 -4.18
C PHE A 58 5.58 11.65 -5.03
N LYS A 59 5.56 11.24 -6.31
CA LYS A 59 4.35 11.35 -7.15
C LYS A 59 3.19 10.53 -6.59
N ILE A 60 3.48 9.30 -6.14
CA ILE A 60 2.49 8.43 -5.48
C ILE A 60 1.93 9.11 -4.23
N PHE A 61 2.81 9.68 -3.39
CA PHE A 61 2.38 10.44 -2.22
C PHE A 61 1.45 11.59 -2.58
N LEU A 62 1.81 12.40 -3.60
CA LEU A 62 0.96 13.51 -4.05
C LEU A 62 -0.39 13.04 -4.60
N PHE A 63 -0.42 11.86 -5.23
CA PHE A 63 -1.63 11.34 -5.88
C PHE A 63 -2.61 10.68 -4.89
N SER A 64 -2.12 9.80 -4.01
CA SER A 64 -2.99 8.99 -3.14
C SER A 64 -2.81 9.25 -1.65
N HIS A 65 -1.79 10.00 -1.23
CA HIS A 65 -1.36 10.17 0.15
C HIS A 65 -0.83 8.87 0.80
N PHE A 66 -0.41 7.92 -0.04
CA PHE A 66 0.29 6.72 0.40
C PHE A 66 1.75 7.03 0.77
N TYR A 67 2.23 6.40 1.84
CA TYR A 67 3.65 6.33 2.21
C TYR A 67 3.89 5.11 3.11
N GLU A 68 5.11 4.58 3.06
CA GLU A 68 5.51 3.32 3.71
C GLU A 68 5.16 3.26 5.20
N GLN A 69 5.54 4.28 5.98
CA GLN A 69 5.33 4.29 7.43
C GLN A 69 3.84 4.23 7.82
N LYS A 70 2.94 4.62 6.91
CA LYS A 70 1.49 4.51 7.13
C LYS A 70 1.04 3.05 7.12
N MET A 71 1.62 2.26 6.22
CA MET A 71 1.34 0.84 6.09
C MET A 71 1.97 0.04 7.23
N GLU A 72 3.21 0.36 7.61
CA GLU A 72 3.88 -0.30 8.74
C GLU A 72 3.03 -0.24 10.02
N ARG A 73 2.52 0.94 10.37
CA ARG A 73 1.61 1.11 11.51
C ARG A 73 0.37 0.23 11.42
N VAL A 74 -0.23 0.13 10.24
CA VAL A 74 -1.41 -0.73 10.05
C VAL A 74 -1.03 -2.21 10.18
N LEU A 75 0.12 -2.64 9.69
CA LEU A 75 0.60 -4.01 9.89
C LEU A 75 0.90 -4.31 11.36
N GLU A 76 1.46 -3.35 12.10
CA GLU A 76 1.67 -3.46 13.55
C GLU A 76 0.36 -3.60 14.31
N ASP A 77 -0.62 -2.74 14.03
CA ASP A 77 -1.98 -2.82 14.61
C ASP A 77 -2.63 -4.18 14.30
N LEU A 78 -2.48 -4.65 13.05
CA LEU A 78 -3.02 -5.94 12.62
C LEU A 78 -2.39 -7.12 13.36
N ARG A 79 -1.09 -7.04 13.70
CA ARG A 79 -0.36 -8.06 14.46
C ARG A 79 -0.70 -8.00 15.96
N GLY A 80 -0.84 -6.80 16.52
CA GLY A 80 -1.17 -6.60 17.94
C GLY A 80 -2.52 -7.23 18.32
N ASP A 81 -3.53 -7.06 17.48
CA ASP A 81 -4.86 -7.66 17.64
C ASP A 81 -4.89 -9.20 17.54
N ARG A 82 -3.87 -9.86 16.96
CA ARG A 82 -3.81 -11.34 16.92
C ARG A 82 -3.43 -11.95 18.29
N TYR A 83 -2.96 -11.14 19.24
CA TYR A 83 -2.46 -11.57 20.55
C TYR A 83 -3.19 -10.92 21.74
N ALA A 84 -4.25 -10.14 21.50
CA ALA A 84 -5.15 -9.58 22.51
C ALA A 84 -6.45 -10.40 22.58
#